data_AF-A0A259RWA2-F1
#
_entry.id   AF-A0A259RWA2-F1
#
_cell.length_a   1.000
_cell.length_b   1.000
_cell.length_c   1.000
_cell.angle_alpha   90.00
_cell.angle_beta   90.00
_cell.angle_gamma   90.00
#
_symmetry.space_group_name_H-M   'P 1'
#
loop_
_entity.id
_entity.type
_entity.pdbx_description
1 polymer ?
#
loop_
_entity_poly.entity_id
_entity_poly.type
_entity_poly.pdbx_seq_one_letter_code
_entity_poly.pdbx_strand_id
1 'polypeptide(L)'
;MPFAKVNNQRIHYEDSGGSGPALVFSHGLLMDATMFDPQVEYFRQHYRCVCWDERGHGQTATDRIAPFSYYDSANDLAALMQHLGIKRAVFAGMSQGGYLSLRLALTHPELVRGLILIDTQAQQEDPSKTPGYKQMIDIWTAQGLPDAIADTIADIIL
;
A
#
# COMPACT_ATOMS: atom_id res chain seq x y z
N MET A 1 0.75 10.73 13.72
CA MET A 1 1.06 9.42 13.13
C MET A 1 2.56 9.30 12.88
N PRO A 2 3.15 8.12 13.12
CA PRO A 2 4.59 7.91 13.10
C PRO A 2 5.18 7.63 11.71
N PHE A 3 6.51 7.65 11.64
CA PHE A 3 7.28 7.21 10.47
C PHE A 3 8.30 6.16 10.90
N ALA A 4 8.50 5.13 10.07
CA ALA A 4 9.55 4.14 10.23
C ALA A 4 10.69 4.40 9.24
N LYS A 5 11.94 4.28 9.69
CA LYS A 5 13.11 4.29 8.80
C LYS A 5 13.49 2.84 8.49
N VAL A 6 13.18 2.38 7.29
CA VAL A 6 13.40 0.99 6.85
C VAL A 6 13.90 0.99 5.41
N ASN A 7 14.88 0.14 5.08
CA ASN A 7 15.43 0.00 3.71
C ASN A 7 15.77 1.34 3.02
N ASN A 8 16.32 2.31 3.77
CA ASN A 8 16.60 3.68 3.31
C ASN A 8 15.35 4.49 2.88
N GLN A 9 14.16 4.03 3.21
CA GLN A 9 12.90 4.75 3.08
C GLN A 9 12.45 5.31 4.43
N ARG A 10 11.66 6.38 4.38
CA ARG A 10 10.94 6.93 5.53
C ARG A 10 9.45 6.66 5.32
N ILE A 11 9.01 5.49 5.74
CA ILE A 11 7.65 4.98 5.54
C ILE A 11 6.70 5.62 6.54
N HIS A 12 5.69 6.35 6.05
CA HIS A 12 4.55 6.77 6.85
C HIS A 12 3.64 5.57 7.12
N TYR A 13 3.13 5.49 8.36
CA TYR A 13 2.15 4.48 8.72
C TYR A 13 1.21 4.95 9.82
N GLU A 14 0.08 4.26 9.87
CA GLU A 14 -0.96 4.38 10.87
C GLU A 14 -1.08 3.04 11.60
N ASP A 15 -1.14 3.06 12.93
CA ASP A 15 -1.23 1.85 13.74
C ASP A 15 -2.26 2.08 14.84
N SER A 16 -3.34 1.30 14.83
CA SER A 16 -4.38 1.36 15.85
C SER A 16 -3.90 0.86 17.22
N GLY A 17 -2.74 0.19 17.27
CA GLY A 17 -2.19 -0.43 18.46
C GLY A 17 -3.00 -1.65 18.94
N GLY A 18 -2.76 -2.05 20.18
CA GLY A 18 -3.40 -3.20 20.81
C GLY A 18 -2.65 -4.52 20.59
N SER A 19 -3.15 -5.59 21.23
CA SER A 19 -2.55 -6.93 21.22
C SER A 19 -3.34 -7.94 20.39
N GLY A 20 -4.35 -7.49 19.64
CA GLY A 20 -5.13 -8.32 18.74
C GLY A 20 -4.30 -8.85 17.56
N PRO A 21 -4.82 -9.83 16.81
CA PRO A 21 -4.20 -10.25 15.56
C PRO A 21 -4.00 -9.04 14.62
N ALA A 22 -2.87 -8.98 13.93
CA ALA A 22 -2.57 -7.87 13.03
C ALA A 22 -3.28 -8.02 11.68
N LEU A 23 -3.88 -6.93 11.22
CA LEU A 23 -4.45 -6.75 9.89
C LEU A 23 -3.77 -5.55 9.23
N VAL A 24 -3.07 -5.79 8.13
CA VAL A 24 -2.22 -4.79 7.48
C VAL A 24 -2.80 -4.45 6.12
N PHE A 25 -3.04 -3.17 5.86
CA PHE A 25 -3.70 -2.67 4.67
C PHE A 25 -2.71 -1.96 3.74
N SER A 26 -2.74 -2.31 2.45
CA SER A 26 -1.93 -1.70 1.39
C SER A 26 -2.82 -1.13 0.29
N HIS A 27 -2.73 0.18 0.07
CA HIS A 27 -3.60 0.95 -0.81
C HIS A 27 -3.36 0.69 -2.31
N GLY A 28 -4.31 1.15 -3.15
CA GLY A 28 -4.17 1.15 -4.60
C GLY A 28 -3.25 2.24 -5.12
N LEU A 29 -2.93 2.19 -6.42
CA LEU A 29 -2.22 3.28 -7.10
C LEU A 29 -3.02 4.58 -6.99
N LEU A 30 -2.34 5.72 -6.82
CA LEU A 30 -2.96 7.05 -6.65
C LEU A 30 -3.75 7.26 -5.35
N MET A 31 -3.68 6.32 -4.41
CA MET A 31 -4.27 6.41 -3.08
C MET A 31 -3.18 6.52 -2.01
N ASP A 32 -3.58 6.58 -0.75
CA ASP A 32 -2.71 6.54 0.42
C ASP A 32 -3.35 5.72 1.56
N ALA A 33 -2.73 5.70 2.74
CA ALA A 33 -3.18 4.95 3.91
C ALA A 33 -4.62 5.25 4.33
N THR A 34 -5.15 6.45 4.04
CA THR A 34 -6.51 6.87 4.44
C THR A 34 -7.62 6.14 3.68
N MET A 35 -7.28 5.48 2.56
CA MET A 35 -8.22 4.68 1.77
C MET A 35 -8.97 3.64 2.62
N PHE A 36 -8.35 3.14 3.68
CA PHE A 36 -8.91 2.09 4.53
C PHE A 36 -9.49 2.59 5.86
N ASP A 37 -9.63 3.91 6.08
CA ASP A 37 -10.18 4.46 7.31
C ASP A 37 -11.51 3.81 7.74
N PRO A 38 -12.49 3.58 6.84
CA PRO A 38 -13.73 2.91 7.21
C PRO A 38 -13.53 1.47 7.71
N GLN A 39 -12.60 0.73 7.10
CA GLN A 39 -12.27 -0.63 7.51
C GLN A 39 -11.51 -0.63 8.85
N VAL A 40 -10.58 0.30 9.04
CA VAL A 40 -9.85 0.46 10.31
C VAL A 40 -10.83 0.74 11.45
N GLU A 41 -11.79 1.66 11.26
CA GLU A 41 -12.76 2.00 12.30
C GLU A 41 -13.58 0.78 12.75
N TYR A 42 -13.95 -0.09 11.82
CA TYR A 42 -14.66 -1.32 12.12
C TYR A 42 -13.77 -2.38 12.79
N PHE A 43 -12.59 -2.68 12.21
CA PHE A 43 -11.77 -3.82 12.64
C PHE A 43 -10.92 -3.54 13.88
N ARG A 44 -10.59 -2.28 14.20
CA ARG A 44 -9.73 -1.93 15.35
C ARG A 44 -10.29 -2.37 16.71
N GLN A 45 -11.56 -2.73 16.78
CA GLN A 45 -12.19 -3.29 17.98
C GLN A 45 -11.63 -4.67 18.36
N HIS A 46 -11.12 -5.43 17.39
CA HIS A 46 -10.67 -6.81 17.57
C HIS A 46 -9.27 -7.10 17.01
N TYR A 47 -8.81 -6.27 16.08
CA TYR A 47 -7.53 -6.43 15.37
C TYR A 47 -6.62 -5.22 15.64
N ARG A 48 -5.30 -5.45 15.58
CA ARG A 48 -4.33 -4.36 15.43
C ARG A 48 -4.27 -4.01 13.94
N CYS A 49 -4.87 -2.89 13.56
CA CYS A 49 -4.92 -2.43 12.18
C CYS A 49 -3.70 -1.56 11.88
N VAL A 50 -3.00 -1.87 10.80
CA VAL A 50 -1.88 -1.06 10.30
C VAL A 50 -2.15 -0.66 8.86
N CYS A 51 -2.11 0.63 8.57
CA CYS A 51 -2.14 1.18 7.22
C CYS A 51 -0.79 1.86 6.97
N TRP A 52 -0.35 1.93 5.72
CA TRP A 52 0.95 2.54 5.40
C TRP A 52 0.90 3.15 4.02
N ASP A 53 1.69 4.21 3.83
CA ASP A 53 1.88 4.79 2.50
C ASP A 53 3.05 4.08 1.84
N GLU A 54 2.77 3.40 0.73
CA GLU A 54 3.80 2.76 -0.08
C GLU A 54 4.80 3.81 -0.59
N ARG A 55 6.03 3.39 -0.88
CA ARG A 55 7.06 4.27 -1.45
C ARG A 55 6.49 5.09 -2.63
N GLY A 56 6.80 6.38 -2.65
CA GLY A 56 6.31 7.31 -3.66
C GLY A 56 4.85 7.77 -3.48
N HIS A 57 4.16 7.35 -2.41
CA HIS A 57 2.78 7.72 -2.15
C HIS A 57 2.64 8.46 -0.81
N GLY A 58 1.52 9.18 -0.67
CA GLY A 58 1.13 9.88 0.55
C GLY A 58 2.28 10.65 1.20
N GLN A 59 2.47 10.45 2.49
CA GLN A 59 3.54 11.09 3.27
C GLN A 59 4.89 10.36 3.19
N THR A 60 4.95 9.18 2.54
CA THR A 60 6.20 8.48 2.22
C THR A 60 6.89 9.09 0.99
N ALA A 61 6.14 9.79 0.12
CA ALA A 61 6.66 10.38 -1.11
C ALA A 61 7.82 11.38 -0.86
N THR A 62 8.76 11.41 -1.79
CA THR A 62 9.92 12.32 -1.79
C THR A 62 10.09 12.96 -3.18
N ASP A 63 10.81 14.08 -3.25
CA ASP A 63 11.07 14.79 -4.52
C ASP A 63 11.81 13.95 -5.57
N ARG A 64 12.52 12.90 -5.11
CA ARG A 64 13.31 12.02 -5.96
C ARG A 64 13.17 10.59 -5.48
N ILE A 65 12.64 9.76 -6.37
CA ILE A 65 12.53 8.32 -6.13
C ILE A 65 13.31 7.56 -7.20
N ALA A 66 14.16 6.64 -6.75
CA ALA A 66 14.85 5.74 -7.67
C ALA A 66 13.83 4.73 -8.24
N PRO A 67 14.04 4.24 -9.47
CA PRO A 67 13.23 3.15 -10.02
C PRO A 67 13.24 1.95 -9.07
N PHE A 68 12.10 1.29 -9.00
CA PHE A 68 11.84 0.27 -8.01
C PHE A 68 10.86 -0.78 -8.54
N SER A 69 10.71 -1.90 -7.84
CA SER A 69 9.82 -3.01 -8.19
C SER A 69 8.93 -3.41 -7.02
N TYR A 70 7.77 -4.04 -7.24
CA TYR A 70 6.92 -4.46 -6.11
C TYR A 70 7.60 -5.43 -5.12
N TYR A 71 8.74 -6.02 -5.48
CA TYR A 71 9.58 -6.75 -4.54
C TYR A 71 10.24 -5.84 -3.51
N ASP A 72 10.70 -4.64 -3.87
CA ASP A 72 11.26 -3.73 -2.87
C ASP A 72 10.15 -3.17 -1.96
N SER A 73 8.93 -2.93 -2.47
CA SER A 73 7.78 -2.56 -1.61
C SER A 73 7.42 -3.66 -0.64
N ALA A 74 7.46 -4.93 -1.07
CA ALA A 74 7.25 -6.07 -0.20
C ALA A 74 8.33 -6.14 0.90
N ASN A 75 9.58 -5.82 0.56
CA ASN A 75 10.67 -5.76 1.54
C ASN A 75 10.53 -4.58 2.51
N ASP A 76 10.02 -3.43 2.04
CA ASP A 76 9.72 -2.28 2.89
C ASP A 76 8.62 -2.62 3.89
N LEU A 77 7.57 -3.30 3.43
CA LEU A 77 6.50 -3.77 4.29
C LEU A 77 7.01 -4.80 5.31
N ALA A 78 7.81 -5.79 4.89
CA ALA A 78 8.41 -6.76 5.81
C ALA A 78 9.26 -6.08 6.90
N ALA A 79 10.06 -5.08 6.53
CA ALA A 79 10.86 -4.30 7.47
C ALA A 79 9.99 -3.43 8.39
N LEU A 80 8.87 -2.89 7.91
CA LEU A 80 7.88 -2.20 8.74
C LEU A 80 7.26 -3.17 9.77
N MET A 81 6.92 -4.40 9.37
CA MET A 81 6.41 -5.42 10.29
C MET A 81 7.41 -5.71 11.41
N GLN A 82 8.70 -5.84 11.08
CA GLN A 82 9.77 -6.00 12.05
C GLN A 82 9.87 -4.79 12.99
N HIS A 83 9.84 -3.58 12.43
CA HIS A 83 9.85 -2.33 13.21
C HIS A 83 8.70 -2.26 14.23
N LEU A 84 7.52 -2.73 13.84
CA LEU A 84 6.31 -2.76 14.68
C LEU A 84 6.22 -3.95 15.65
N GLY A 85 7.20 -4.86 15.60
CA GLY A 85 7.22 -6.09 16.38
C GLY A 85 6.13 -7.09 15.97
N ILE A 86 5.56 -6.97 14.77
CA ILE A 86 4.50 -7.86 14.29
C ILE A 86 5.13 -9.06 13.59
N LYS A 87 4.97 -10.24 14.19
CA LYS A 87 5.55 -11.48 13.66
C LYS A 87 4.74 -12.11 12.54
N ARG A 88 3.40 -11.96 12.57
CA ARG A 88 2.47 -12.50 11.58
C ARG A 88 1.22 -11.65 11.45
N ALA A 89 0.76 -11.40 10.23
CA ALA A 89 -0.45 -10.63 9.93
C ALA A 89 -1.27 -11.22 8.79
N VAL A 90 -2.52 -10.80 8.70
CA VAL A 90 -3.29 -10.87 7.46
C VAL A 90 -2.99 -9.61 6.65
N PHE A 91 -2.68 -9.76 5.36
CA PHE A 91 -2.40 -8.64 4.47
C PHE A 91 -3.58 -8.42 3.52
N ALA A 92 -4.20 -7.24 3.63
CA ALA A 92 -5.27 -6.78 2.75
C ALA A 92 -4.71 -5.77 1.75
N GLY A 93 -4.75 -6.10 0.47
CA GLY A 93 -4.17 -5.28 -0.59
C GLY A 93 -5.16 -5.02 -1.71
N MET A 94 -5.34 -3.75 -2.07
CA MET A 94 -6.17 -3.35 -3.21
C MET A 94 -5.31 -3.06 -4.43
N SER A 95 -5.63 -3.65 -5.59
CA SER A 95 -4.94 -3.41 -6.86
C SER A 95 -3.40 -3.55 -6.72
N GLN A 96 -2.65 -2.45 -6.79
CA GLN A 96 -1.22 -2.37 -6.49
C GLN A 96 -0.85 -2.99 -5.13
N GLY A 97 -1.59 -2.69 -4.07
CA GLY A 97 -1.37 -3.29 -2.75
C GLY A 97 -1.54 -4.81 -2.76
N GLY A 98 -2.38 -5.34 -3.65
CA GLY A 98 -2.47 -6.77 -3.93
C GLY A 98 -1.22 -7.32 -4.62
N TYR A 99 -0.67 -6.58 -5.58
CA TYR A 99 0.59 -6.95 -6.24
C TYR A 99 1.74 -7.11 -5.25
N LEU A 100 2.00 -6.12 -4.39
CA LEU A 100 3.06 -6.24 -3.40
C LEU A 100 2.76 -7.32 -2.35
N SER A 101 1.49 -7.50 -1.94
CA SER A 101 1.10 -8.52 -0.95
C SER A 101 1.39 -9.94 -1.44
N LEU A 102 1.17 -10.19 -2.74
CA LEU A 102 1.56 -11.47 -3.36
C LEU A 102 3.08 -11.67 -3.36
N ARG A 103 3.88 -10.62 -3.60
CA ARG A 103 5.35 -10.71 -3.54
C ARG A 103 5.82 -10.94 -2.12
N LEU A 104 5.23 -10.27 -1.13
CA LEU A 104 5.49 -10.49 0.28
C LEU A 104 5.23 -11.95 0.67
N ALA A 105 4.13 -12.54 0.23
CA ALA A 105 3.83 -13.94 0.51
C ALA A 105 4.83 -14.92 -0.13
N LEU A 106 5.45 -14.56 -1.24
CA LEU A 106 6.49 -15.36 -1.88
C LEU A 106 7.85 -15.21 -1.19
N THR A 107 8.21 -14.00 -0.76
CA THR A 107 9.56 -13.71 -0.25
C THR A 107 9.67 -13.76 1.28
N HIS A 108 8.57 -13.55 2.01
CA HIS A 108 8.48 -13.56 3.48
C HIS A 108 7.25 -14.37 3.96
N PRO A 109 7.08 -15.63 3.52
CA PRO A 109 5.89 -16.44 3.84
C PRO A 109 5.68 -16.63 5.34
N GLU A 110 6.73 -16.56 6.16
CA GLU A 110 6.66 -16.68 7.60
C GLU A 110 5.89 -15.55 8.29
N LEU A 111 5.78 -14.38 7.64
CA LEU A 111 4.99 -13.23 8.10
C LEU A 111 3.51 -13.37 7.77
N VAL A 112 3.14 -14.22 6.81
CA VAL A 112 1.79 -14.26 6.25
C VAL A 112 0.90 -15.26 7.00
N ARG A 113 -0.16 -14.75 7.62
CA ARG A 113 -1.25 -15.54 8.18
C ARG A 113 -2.37 -15.77 7.14
N GLY A 114 -2.56 -14.82 6.23
CA GLY A 114 -3.57 -14.87 5.19
C GLY A 114 -3.48 -13.64 4.28
N LEU A 115 -4.12 -13.74 3.11
CA LEU A 115 -4.19 -12.65 2.13
C LEU A 115 -5.65 -12.31 1.85
N ILE A 116 -5.94 -11.02 1.73
CA ILE A 116 -7.18 -10.47 1.21
C ILE A 116 -6.79 -9.65 -0.03
N LEU A 117 -7.18 -10.14 -1.21
CA LEU A 117 -6.80 -9.58 -2.50
C LEU A 117 -8.02 -8.88 -3.11
N ILE A 118 -7.98 -7.55 -3.19
CA ILE A 118 -9.11 -6.71 -3.59
C ILE A 118 -8.79 -6.13 -4.97
N ASP A 119 -9.62 -6.45 -5.96
CA ASP A 119 -9.50 -5.95 -7.34
C ASP A 119 -8.06 -5.90 -7.88
N THR A 120 -7.42 -7.07 -7.87
CA THR A 120 -6.00 -7.25 -8.21
C THR A 120 -5.82 -8.56 -8.98
N GLN A 121 -4.61 -8.83 -9.46
CA GLN A 121 -4.29 -10.04 -10.22
C GLN A 121 -2.90 -10.57 -9.89
N ALA A 122 -2.65 -11.84 -10.25
CA ALA A 122 -1.36 -12.48 -10.05
C ALA A 122 -0.38 -12.23 -11.21
N GLN A 123 -0.90 -11.97 -12.42
CA GLN A 123 -0.07 -11.71 -13.59
C GLN A 123 0.62 -10.33 -13.52
N GLN A 124 1.60 -10.16 -14.39
CA GLN A 124 2.12 -8.84 -14.72
C GLN A 124 1.01 -7.98 -15.31
N GLU A 125 1.00 -6.70 -14.95
CA GLU A 125 0.11 -5.72 -15.57
C GLU A 125 0.34 -5.65 -17.08
N ASP A 126 -0.73 -5.47 -17.85
CA ASP A 126 -0.62 -5.30 -19.29
C ASP A 126 0.26 -4.08 -19.60
N PRO A 127 1.42 -4.27 -20.29
CA PRO A 127 2.30 -3.16 -20.65
C PRO A 127 1.59 -2.04 -21.40
N SER A 128 0.50 -2.35 -22.12
CA SER A 128 -0.31 -1.38 -22.87
C SER A 128 -0.96 -0.32 -21.96
N LYS A 129 -1.18 -0.61 -20.67
CA LYS A 129 -1.76 0.33 -19.70
C LYS A 129 -0.72 1.27 -19.09
N THR A 130 0.57 0.90 -19.13
CA THR A 130 1.66 1.68 -18.51
C THR A 130 1.69 3.14 -18.96
N PRO A 131 1.55 3.47 -20.27
CA PRO A 131 1.51 4.86 -20.70
C PRO A 131 0.34 5.66 -20.09
N GLY A 132 -0.82 5.03 -19.91
CA GLY A 132 -2.00 5.64 -19.30
C GLY A 132 -1.76 5.99 -17.82
N TYR A 133 -1.23 5.04 -17.04
CA TYR A 133 -0.85 5.32 -15.65
C TYR A 133 0.18 6.45 -15.55
N LYS A 134 1.20 6.42 -16.41
CA LYS A 134 2.23 7.45 -16.43
C LYS A 134 1.62 8.83 -16.75
N GLN A 135 0.74 8.90 -17.74
CA GLN A 135 0.07 10.14 -18.09
C GLN A 135 -0.77 10.69 -16.93
N MET A 136 -1.52 9.83 -16.22
CA MET A 136 -2.29 10.26 -15.05
C MET A 136 -1.38 10.78 -13.93
N ILE A 137 -0.29 10.08 -13.63
CA ILE A 137 0.70 10.50 -12.62
C ILE A 137 1.36 11.83 -13.02
N ASP A 138 1.76 11.99 -14.28
CA ASP A 138 2.40 13.20 -14.79
C ASP A 138 1.46 14.41 -14.70
N ILE A 139 0.18 14.24 -15.07
CA ILE A 139 -0.84 15.29 -14.95
C ILE A 139 -1.07 15.66 -13.49
N TRP A 140 -1.30 14.66 -12.63
CA TRP A 140 -1.55 14.90 -11.21
C TRP A 140 -0.38 15.64 -10.58
N THR A 141 0.84 15.16 -10.79
CA THR A 141 2.04 15.76 -10.19
C THR A 141 2.27 17.18 -10.69
N ALA A 142 1.96 17.48 -11.96
CA ALA A 142 2.18 18.80 -12.53
C ALA A 142 1.08 19.83 -12.20
N GLN A 143 -0.17 19.38 -12.03
CA GLN A 143 -1.35 20.27 -12.00
C GLN A 143 -2.22 20.12 -10.74
N GLY A 144 -1.86 19.22 -9.81
CA GLY A 144 -2.79 18.72 -8.81
C GLY A 144 -3.79 17.75 -9.45
N LEU A 145 -4.83 17.33 -8.72
CA LEU A 145 -5.86 16.41 -9.21
C LEU A 145 -6.97 17.18 -9.94
N PRO A 146 -7.07 17.17 -11.29
CA PRO A 146 -8.16 17.82 -12.00
C PRO A 146 -9.44 16.96 -11.92
N ASP A 147 -10.62 17.59 -11.96
CA ASP A 147 -11.92 16.89 -11.89
C ASP A 147 -12.03 15.73 -12.88
N ALA A 148 -11.59 15.90 -14.12
CA ALA A 148 -11.64 14.84 -15.13
C ALA A 148 -10.81 13.59 -14.76
N ILE A 149 -9.67 13.78 -14.08
CA ILE A 149 -8.86 12.67 -13.57
C ILE A 149 -9.51 12.08 -12.33
N ALA A 150 -10.06 12.92 -11.44
CA ALA A 150 -10.81 12.45 -10.28
C ALA A 150 -12.00 11.57 -10.68
N ASP A 151 -12.78 11.99 -11.67
CA ASP A 151 -13.90 11.24 -12.23
C ASP A 151 -13.44 9.91 -12.85
N THR A 152 -12.35 9.95 -13.63
CA THR A 152 -11.77 8.73 -14.21
C THR A 152 -11.35 7.73 -13.13
N ILE A 153 -10.73 8.21 -12.05
CA ILE A 153 -10.30 7.36 -10.94
C ILE A 153 -11.51 6.84 -10.16
N ALA A 154 -12.53 7.67 -9.94
CA ALA A 154 -13.77 7.26 -9.30
C ALA A 154 -14.44 6.12 -10.07
N ASP A 155 -14.55 6.22 -11.41
CA ASP A 155 -15.12 5.17 -12.27
C ASP A 155 -14.32 3.87 -12.27
N ILE A 156 -13.03 3.92 -11.93
CA ILE A 156 -12.18 2.72 -11.81
C ILE A 156 -12.38 2.04 -10.44
N ILE A 157 -12.69 2.81 -9.40
CA ILE A 157 -12.65 2.35 -8.00
C ILE A 157 -14.05 2.10 -7.41
N LEU A 158 -15.09 2.77 -7.92
CA LEU A 158 -16.49 2.71 -7.45
C LEU A 158 -17.39 1.98 -8.45
#